data_AF-A0A1R1YCM4-F1
#
_entry.id   AF-A0A1R1YCM4-F1
#
_cell.length_a   1.000
_cell.length_b   1.000
_cell.length_c   1.000
_cell.angle_alpha   90.00
_cell.angle_beta   90.00
_cell.angle_gamma   90.00
#
_symmetry.space_group_name_H-M   'P 1'
#
loop_
_entity.id
_entity.type
_entity.pdbx_description
1 polymer ?
#
loop_
_entity_poly.entity_id
_entity_poly.type
_entity_poly.pdbx_seq_one_letter_code
_entity_poly.pdbx_strand_id
1 'polypeptide(L)' 'MKDANSSERVTLKQFENKIPGKYMNPCEKESKQSLKCLSDNDYKHEMCKQFFDQYRDCKKLWLEERKKANFK' A
#
# COMPACT_ATOMS: atom_id res chain seq x y z
N MET A 1 -12.95 -14.42 1.26
CA MET A 1 -11.60 -15.02 1.31
C MET A 1 -10.66 -13.95 1.82
N LYS A 2 -10.30 -14.00 3.11
CA LYS A 2 -9.36 -13.06 3.73
C LYS A 2 -7.98 -13.69 3.59
N ASP A 3 -7.14 -13.15 2.72
CA ASP A 3 -5.78 -13.62 2.56
C ASP A 3 -5.04 -13.45 3.90
N ALA A 4 -4.66 -14.58 4.49
CA ALA A 4 -4.05 -14.71 5.79
C ALA A 4 -2.57 -14.30 5.75
N ASN A 5 -2.31 -13.01 5.54
CA ASN A 5 -1.14 -12.27 6.05
C ASN A 5 -1.35 -10.77 5.72
N SER A 6 -2.25 -10.10 6.44
CA SER A 6 -2.64 -8.70 6.20
C SER A 6 -1.57 -7.66 6.60
N SER A 7 -0.34 -8.09 6.90
CA SER A 7 0.72 -7.24 7.47
C SER A 7 1.95 -7.06 6.59
N GLU A 8 2.03 -7.80 5.47
CA GLU A 8 3.18 -7.82 4.58
C GLU A 8 2.84 -7.18 3.22
N ARG A 9 3.77 -6.38 2.67
CA ARG A 9 3.58 -5.71 1.38
C ARG A 9 3.66 -6.73 0.24
N VAL A 10 2.90 -6.48 -0.82
CA VAL A 10 2.93 -7.31 -2.03
C VAL A 10 4.29 -7.16 -2.73
N THR A 11 4.94 -8.27 -3.03
CA THR A 11 6.19 -8.28 -3.81
C THR A 11 5.94 -8.07 -5.30
N LEU A 12 6.94 -7.57 -6.04
CA LEU A 12 6.87 -7.43 -7.51
C LEU A 12 6.47 -8.75 -8.19
N LYS A 13 7.07 -9.87 -7.79
CA LYS A 13 6.74 -11.19 -8.34
C LYS A 13 5.28 -11.58 -8.11
N GLN A 14 4.73 -11.34 -6.92
CA GLN A 14 3.32 -11.60 -6.64
C GLN A 14 2.40 -10.70 -7.48
N PHE A 15 2.79 -9.44 -7.69
CA PHE A 15 2.03 -8.50 -8.49
C PHE A 15 2.04 -8.84 -9.99
N GLU A 16 3.17 -9.27 -10.54
CA GLU A 16 3.29 -9.69 -11.93
C GLU A 16 2.50 -10.97 -12.23
N ASN A 17 2.47 -11.90 -11.27
CA ASN A 17 1.72 -13.16 -11.39
C ASN A 17 0.25 -13.05 -10.97
N LYS A 18 -0.28 -11.83 -10.76
CA LYS A 18 -1.67 -11.66 -10.35
C LYS A 18 -2.63 -12.05 -11.48
N ILE A 19 -3.82 -12.51 -11.10
CA ILE A 19 -4.91 -12.76 -12.05
C ILE A 19 -5.25 -11.45 -12.78
N PRO A 20 -5.29 -11.43 -14.13
CA PRO A 20 -5.71 -10.27 -14.89
C PRO A 20 -7.07 -9.74 -14.39
N GLY A 21 -7.18 -8.43 -14.18
CA GLY A 21 -8.36 -7.79 -13.61
C GLY A 21 -8.44 -7.81 -12.07
N LYS A 22 -7.61 -8.58 -11.36
CA LYS A 22 -7.54 -8.50 -9.88
C LYS A 22 -6.84 -7.19 -9.47
N TYR A 23 -7.57 -6.33 -8.77
CA TYR A 23 -6.99 -5.18 -8.11
C TYR A 23 -6.10 -5.62 -6.95
N MET A 24 -4.93 -5.01 -6.84
CA MET A 24 -3.97 -5.31 -5.79
C MET A 24 -3.25 -4.02 -5.41
N ASN A 25 -3.40 -3.63 -4.15
CA ASN A 25 -2.78 -2.44 -3.59
C ASN A 25 -1.47 -2.85 -2.88
N PRO A 26 -0.28 -2.50 -3.42
CA PRO A 26 0.99 -2.82 -2.78
C PRO A 26 1.21 -2.06 -1.45
N CYS A 27 0.44 -0.99 -1.22
CA CYS A 27 0.48 -0.14 -0.03
C CYS A 27 -0.77 -0.31 0.83
N GLU A 28 -1.36 -1.51 0.83
CA GLU A 28 -2.59 -1.83 1.58
C GLU A 28 -2.41 -1.63 3.09
N LYS A 29 -1.23 -1.94 3.62
CA LYS A 29 -0.91 -1.78 5.04
C LYS A 29 -0.99 -0.32 5.47
N GLU A 30 -0.26 0.55 4.77
CA GLU A 30 -0.23 1.99 5.06
C GLU A 30 -1.59 2.64 4.79
N SER A 31 -2.31 2.17 3.77
CA SER A 31 -3.69 2.60 3.51
C SER A 31 -4.64 2.25 4.66
N LYS A 32 -4.57 1.03 5.20
CA LYS A 32 -5.39 0.64 6.36
C LYS A 32 -5.03 1.44 7.60
N GLN A 33 -3.74 1.72 7.82
CA GLN A 33 -3.30 2.52 8.96
C GLN A 33 -3.79 3.97 8.88
N SER A 34 -3.71 4.60 7.70
CA SER A 34 -4.20 5.97 7.53
C SER A 34 -5.72 6.08 7.70
N LEU A 35 -6.47 5.11 7.17
CA LEU A 35 -7.92 5.02 7.36
C LEU A 35 -8.30 4.74 8.81
N LYS A 36 -7.56 3.87 9.51
CA LYS A 36 -7.76 3.62 10.93
C LYS A 36 -7.54 4.90 11.74
N CYS A 37 -6.46 5.63 11.48
CA CYS A 37 -6.20 6.90 12.16
C CYS A 37 -7.36 7.89 11.96
N LEU A 38 -7.89 8.03 10.74
CA LEU A 38 -9.04 8.89 10.48
C LEU A 38 -10.26 8.45 11.29
N SER A 39 -10.55 7.15 11.31
CA SER A 39 -11.68 6.59 12.08
C SER A 39 -11.54 6.84 13.59
N ASP A 40 -10.32 6.84 14.12
CA ASP A 40 -10.06 7.04 15.55
C ASP A 40 -10.04 8.53 15.96
N ASN A 41 -9.91 9.45 15.00
CA ASN A 41 -9.70 10.89 15.25
C ASN A 41 -10.78 11.78 14.60
N ASP A 42 -12.03 11.30 14.52
CA ASP A 42 -13.15 12.03 13.92
C ASP A 42 -12.85 12.57 12.51
N TYR A 43 -12.09 11.81 11.72
CA TYR A 43 -11.65 12.17 10.37
C TYR A 43 -10.81 13.46 10.29
N LYS A 44 -10.18 13.89 11.39
CA LYS A 44 -9.26 15.03 11.40
C LYS A 44 -7.95 14.69 10.71
N HIS A 45 -7.77 15.23 9.51
CA HIS A 45 -6.63 14.93 8.66
C HIS A 45 -5.30 15.36 9.28
N GLU A 46 -5.24 16.48 10.01
CA GLU A 46 -4.00 16.94 10.64
C GLU A 46 -3.39 15.92 11.61
N MET A 47 -4.23 15.14 12.30
CA MET A 47 -3.80 14.13 13.27
C MET A 47 -3.12 12.92 12.61
N CYS A 48 -3.37 12.71 11.32
CA CYS A 48 -2.98 11.50 10.60
C CYS A 48 -1.89 11.72 9.54
N LYS A 49 -1.26 12.90 9.52
CA LYS A 49 -0.27 13.30 8.52
C LYS A 49 0.85 12.25 8.34
N GLN A 50 1.38 11.71 9.43
CA GLN A 50 2.43 10.70 9.38
C GLN A 50 2.02 9.44 8.60
N PHE A 51 0.78 8.96 8.79
CA PHE A 51 0.29 7.77 8.08
C PHE A 51 0.07 8.04 6.58
N PHE A 52 -0.34 9.26 6.22
CA PHE A 52 -0.42 9.66 4.82
C PHE A 52 0.95 9.76 4.17
N ASP A 53 1.95 10.30 4.89
CA ASP A 53 3.32 10.37 4.40
C ASP A 53 3.89 8.95 4.18
N GLN A 54 3.66 8.02 5.12
CA GLN A 54 4.03 6.61 4.93
C GLN A 54 3.36 5.97 3.70
N TYR A 55 2.07 6.27 3.45
CA TYR A 55 1.37 5.78 2.26
C TYR A 55 1.97 6.34 0.97
N ARG A 56 2.32 7.64 0.95
CA ARG A 56 2.98 8.29 -0.20
C ARG A 56 4.36 7.70 -0.46
N ASP A 57 5.15 7.51 0.59
CA ASP A 57 6.47 6.92 0.49
C ASP A 57 6.42 5.48 -0.02
N CYS A 58 5.46 4.68 0.47
CA CYS A 58 5.23 3.34 -0.06
C CYS A 58 4.96 3.38 -1.58
N LYS A 59 4.06 4.25 -2.05
CA LYS A 59 3.75 4.37 -3.48
C LYS A 59 4.98 4.78 -4.29
N LYS A 60 5.79 5.71 -3.77
CA LYS A 60 7.03 6.14 -4.42
C LYS A 60 8.01 4.98 -4.57
N LEU A 61 8.28 4.26 -3.48
CA LEU A 61 9.17 3.10 -3.49
C LEU A 61 8.68 2.03 -4.48
N TRP A 62 7.39 1.72 -4.46
CA TRP A 62 6.79 0.75 -5.37
C TRP A 62 6.98 1.12 -6.85
N LEU A 63 6.78 2.39 -7.20
CA LEU A 63 6.98 2.86 -8.58
C LEU A 63 8.44 2.75 -9.00
N GLU A 64 9.38 3.09 -8.12
CA GLU A 64 10.82 2.96 -8.38
C GLU A 64 11.23 1.49 -8.56
N GLU A 65 10.72 0.59 -7.73
CA GLU A 65 10.96 -0.85 -7.84
C GLU A 65 10.44 -1.41 -9.18
N ARG A 66 9.21 -1.05 -9.55
CA ARG A 66 8.63 -1.44 -10.84
C ARG A 66 9.40 -0.88 -12.01
N LYS A 67 9.82 0.38 -11.93
CA LYS A 67 10.63 1.03 -12.95
C LYS A 67 11.95 0.28 -13.13
N LYS A 68 12.67 -0.03 -12.05
CA LYS A 68 13.91 -0.81 -12.08
C LYS A 68 13.72 -2.22 -12.64
N ALA A 69 12.62 -2.90 -12.29
CA ALA A 69 12.32 -4.24 -12.81
C ALA A 69 12.06 -4.24 -14.32
N ASN A 70 11.44 -3.19 -14.85
CA ASN A 70 11.19 -3.02 -16.28
C ASN A 70 12.43 -2.59 -17.09
N PHE A 71 13.53 -2.19 -16.44
CA PHE A 71 14.80 -1.80 -17.08
C PHE A 71 15.81 -2.97 -17.14
N LYS A 72 15.32 -4.19 -17.32
CA LYS A 72 16.15 -5.39 -17.53
C LYS A 72 16.33 -5.72 -19.00
#